data_AF-D8LEF5-F1
#
_entry.id   AF-D8LEF5-F1
#
_cell.length_a   1.000
_cell.length_b   1.000
_cell.length_c   1.000
_cell.angle_alpha   90.00
_cell.angle_beta   90.00
_cell.angle_gamma   90.00
#
_symmetry.space_group_name_H-M   'P 1'
#
loop_
_entity.id
_entity.type
_entity.pdbx_description
1 polymer ?
#
loop_
_entity_poly.entity_id
_entity_poly.type
_entity_poly.pdbx_seq_one_letter_code
_entity_poly.pdbx_strand_id
1 'polypeptide(L)'
;MDPGSFRCKLDPKLTEKDLPFFIPDIQGTWGSACGRNRGVFVVQPPDGHTYDCGNMPADWGVSNAADIANLTKTQPSVALKAYGNFVDAVYNTTIGKTAAACDFDGLTVLTCGREEPWRTAPWYDQLKAPIRAVNIGGLFVLERWIVPTFTSWGDDSGIRDQHSFSEKCGELGTDAGLYVILDLHGAPGSQNGLDNSGLTSPDPNEIVWGETWMYSPENNGNTVRILAAMAEYINHIEDSFGLDNIMALELLNEPWAHLDLGRVRDFYVTSITAVRLVRPLMPIIIHDSFRGPMWATLMKNFPYKDIVMDTHIYHGFNPADLSSDTAVGDRQKMYVHERMACSYTSMLRYQTCAVLPVMVGEWSLAVDNCMPWLDSKFADFGQCDHLAEREGSSWWSEHTRSFAMRQIDRYEREMGWAFWTWKLEDHLEKNEPASKYWSFSMAVEHGFIDLDFPNDACVHPPATDWAEPLGTDGSGSGGDANLVAAQAPSGVTARVDGNAAAAVGVSHSPEEAQRGSQEGASSPGAMLGLVLLGAMAGALATFLLVRRKAASQGASSSASGGAEKGGGHRGGGWMPAVFSSGYDTIGQQSLP
;
A
#
# COMPACT_ATOMS: atom_id res chain seq x y z
N MET A 1 21.36 4.34 4.02
CA MET A 1 21.76 2.92 4.03
C MET A 1 22.67 2.65 2.83
N ASP A 2 23.46 1.58 2.85
CA ASP A 2 24.34 1.19 1.74
C ASP A 2 23.57 0.31 0.73
N PRO A 3 23.31 0.77 -0.51
CA PRO A 3 22.68 -0.06 -1.55
C PRO A 3 23.42 -1.38 -1.83
N GLY A 4 24.70 -1.48 -1.47
CA GLY A 4 25.50 -2.71 -1.54
C GLY A 4 25.03 -3.84 -0.60
N SER A 5 24.15 -3.53 0.37
CA SER A 5 23.56 -4.51 1.28
C SER A 5 22.39 -5.28 0.67
N PHE A 6 21.75 -4.77 -0.38
CA PHE A 6 20.62 -5.46 -0.99
C PHE A 6 21.04 -6.79 -1.63
N ARG A 7 20.17 -7.78 -1.53
CA ARG A 7 20.30 -9.07 -2.20
C ARG A 7 18.98 -9.41 -2.88
N CYS A 8 19.03 -9.71 -4.16
CA CYS A 8 17.91 -10.34 -4.84
C CYS A 8 17.99 -11.85 -4.59
N LYS A 9 16.85 -12.50 -4.40
CA LYS A 9 16.74 -13.96 -4.27
C LYS A 9 15.42 -14.42 -4.87
N LEU A 10 15.31 -15.71 -5.18
CA LEU A 10 13.99 -16.31 -5.42
C LEU A 10 13.10 -16.14 -4.21
N ASP A 11 11.80 -15.94 -4.46
CA ASP A 11 10.81 -15.95 -3.40
C ASP A 11 10.91 -17.29 -2.64
N PRO A 12 11.12 -17.29 -1.32
CA PRO A 12 11.25 -18.53 -0.54
C PRO A 12 9.99 -19.40 -0.55
N LYS A 13 8.84 -18.85 -0.98
CA LYS A 13 7.61 -19.64 -1.19
C LYS A 13 7.63 -20.45 -2.49
N LEU A 14 8.51 -20.12 -3.45
CA LEU A 14 8.65 -20.90 -4.69
C LEU A 14 9.39 -22.21 -4.43
N THR A 15 8.82 -23.28 -4.94
CA THR A 15 9.35 -24.64 -4.85
C THR A 15 9.50 -25.26 -6.25
N GLU A 16 10.10 -26.44 -6.29
CA GLU A 16 10.26 -27.25 -7.51
C GLU A 16 8.92 -27.53 -8.21
N LYS A 17 7.82 -27.58 -7.45
CA LYS A 17 6.48 -27.84 -7.98
C LYS A 17 5.87 -26.62 -8.67
N ASP A 18 6.39 -25.43 -8.38
CA ASP A 18 5.82 -24.17 -8.85
C ASP A 18 6.46 -23.74 -10.18
N LEU A 19 7.73 -24.08 -10.38
CA LEU A 19 8.47 -23.71 -11.60
C LEU A 19 7.76 -24.06 -12.92
N PRO A 20 7.08 -25.22 -13.08
CA PRO A 20 6.38 -25.55 -14.32
C PRO A 20 5.32 -24.53 -14.74
N PHE A 21 4.71 -23.82 -13.78
CA PHE A 21 3.69 -22.81 -14.07
C PHE A 21 4.30 -21.52 -14.66
N PHE A 22 5.56 -21.24 -14.35
CA PHE A 22 6.25 -20.01 -14.76
C PHE A 22 7.20 -20.21 -15.94
N ILE A 23 7.10 -21.31 -16.68
CA ILE A 23 7.94 -21.54 -17.86
C ILE A 23 7.90 -20.34 -18.84
N PRO A 24 6.73 -19.76 -19.18
CA PRO A 24 6.67 -18.59 -20.06
C PRO A 24 7.41 -17.38 -19.47
N ASP A 25 7.23 -17.10 -18.18
CA ASP A 25 7.85 -15.96 -17.49
C ASP A 25 9.37 -16.16 -17.38
N ILE A 26 9.81 -17.36 -17.02
CA ILE A 26 11.21 -17.74 -16.96
C ILE A 26 11.86 -17.55 -18.36
N GLN A 27 11.21 -17.99 -19.43
CA GLN A 27 11.68 -17.81 -20.80
C GLN A 27 11.72 -16.34 -21.23
N GLY A 28 10.68 -15.57 -20.90
CA GLY A 28 10.57 -14.14 -21.20
C GLY A 28 11.58 -13.29 -20.43
N THR A 29 11.85 -13.65 -19.17
CA THR A 29 12.77 -12.94 -18.30
C THR A 29 14.18 -12.95 -18.86
N TRP A 30 14.62 -14.07 -19.47
CA TRP A 30 15.96 -14.15 -20.02
C TRP A 30 16.21 -13.20 -21.17
N GLY A 31 15.29 -13.09 -22.14
CA GLY A 31 15.48 -12.17 -23.26
C GLY A 31 15.72 -10.74 -22.77
N SER A 32 14.91 -10.28 -21.81
CA SER A 32 15.06 -8.95 -21.23
C SER A 32 16.30 -8.82 -20.34
N ALA A 33 16.58 -9.80 -19.48
CA ALA A 33 17.76 -9.80 -18.60
C ALA A 33 19.06 -9.85 -19.40
N CYS A 34 19.15 -10.74 -20.39
CA CYS A 34 20.23 -10.87 -21.38
C CYS A 34 20.52 -9.53 -22.07
N GLY A 35 19.47 -8.82 -22.49
CA GLY A 35 19.57 -7.49 -23.07
C GLY A 35 20.12 -6.43 -22.10
N ARG A 36 19.63 -6.40 -20.85
CA ARG A 36 20.01 -5.38 -19.84
C ARG A 36 21.50 -5.39 -19.51
N ASN A 37 22.16 -6.54 -19.49
CA ASN A 37 23.60 -6.64 -19.17
C ASN A 37 24.50 -6.89 -20.40
N ARG A 38 24.04 -6.58 -21.62
CA ARG A 38 24.80 -6.80 -22.88
C ARG A 38 25.34 -8.24 -23.02
N GLY A 39 24.61 -9.22 -22.51
CA GLY A 39 25.02 -10.63 -22.57
C GLY A 39 25.90 -11.12 -21.43
N VAL A 40 26.46 -10.28 -20.54
CA VAL A 40 27.42 -10.71 -19.50
C VAL A 40 26.75 -10.85 -18.13
N PHE A 41 26.82 -12.03 -17.50
CA PHE A 41 26.02 -12.31 -16.29
C PHE A 41 26.79 -12.78 -15.07
N VAL A 42 28.03 -13.25 -15.20
CA VAL A 42 28.71 -13.85 -14.05
C VAL A 42 30.14 -13.34 -13.94
N VAL A 43 30.41 -12.67 -12.83
CA VAL A 43 31.73 -12.59 -12.22
C VAL A 43 31.65 -13.47 -10.98
N GLN A 44 31.86 -14.78 -11.11
CA GLN A 44 32.02 -15.64 -9.94
C GLN A 44 33.48 -15.49 -9.48
N PRO A 45 33.76 -15.02 -8.25
CA PRO A 45 35.08 -15.16 -7.67
C PRO A 45 35.14 -16.57 -7.08
N PRO A 46 35.65 -17.57 -7.84
CA PRO A 46 37.01 -18.05 -7.59
C PRO A 46 37.79 -18.61 -8.81
N ASP A 47 37.20 -18.72 -10.01
CA ASP A 47 37.80 -19.42 -11.16
C ASP A 47 38.33 -18.50 -12.28
N GLY A 48 37.99 -17.20 -12.24
CA GLY A 48 38.48 -16.21 -13.18
C GLY A 48 37.80 -16.24 -14.56
N HIS A 49 36.66 -16.92 -14.69
CA HIS A 49 35.91 -16.99 -15.95
C HIS A 49 34.75 -15.97 -16.01
N THR A 50 34.51 -15.45 -17.20
CA THR A 50 33.35 -14.61 -17.51
C THR A 50 32.30 -15.47 -18.21
N TYR A 51 31.07 -15.49 -17.68
CA TYR A 51 29.96 -16.24 -18.27
C TYR A 51 28.89 -15.31 -18.86
N ASP A 52 28.17 -15.84 -19.84
CA ASP A 52 27.14 -15.14 -20.62
C ASP A 52 25.86 -15.98 -20.75
N CYS A 53 24.80 -15.42 -21.34
CA CYS A 53 23.53 -16.14 -21.51
C CYS A 53 23.62 -17.44 -22.32
N GLY A 54 24.63 -17.58 -23.17
CA GLY A 54 24.90 -18.76 -23.98
C GLY A 54 25.90 -19.74 -23.37
N ASN A 55 26.65 -19.33 -22.35
CA ASN A 55 27.69 -20.12 -21.70
C ASN A 55 27.60 -19.95 -20.18
N MET A 56 26.97 -20.90 -19.48
CA MET A 56 26.77 -20.87 -18.03
C MET A 56 27.77 -21.76 -17.26
N PRO A 57 27.99 -21.52 -15.94
CA PRO A 57 28.81 -22.38 -15.10
C PRO A 57 28.28 -23.83 -15.04
N ALA A 58 29.17 -24.80 -15.23
CA ALA A 58 28.79 -26.22 -15.28
C ALA A 58 28.17 -26.73 -13.96
N ASP A 59 28.55 -26.16 -12.83
CA ASP A 59 28.05 -26.51 -11.48
C ASP A 59 26.61 -26.03 -11.22
N TRP A 60 26.07 -25.19 -12.11
CA TRP A 60 24.65 -24.81 -12.12
C TRP A 60 23.79 -25.90 -12.77
N GLY A 61 24.39 -26.86 -13.50
CA GLY A 61 23.67 -27.96 -14.14
C GLY A 61 22.94 -27.56 -15.44
N VAL A 62 23.24 -26.38 -15.99
CA VAL A 62 22.72 -25.86 -17.26
C VAL A 62 23.84 -25.35 -18.15
N SER A 63 23.69 -25.46 -19.47
CA SER A 63 24.72 -24.99 -20.41
C SER A 63 24.45 -23.56 -20.91
N ASN A 64 23.18 -23.20 -21.02
CA ASN A 64 22.72 -21.86 -21.39
C ASN A 64 21.43 -21.52 -20.63
N ALA A 65 21.02 -20.25 -20.65
CA ALA A 65 19.82 -19.80 -19.94
C ALA A 65 18.56 -20.55 -20.41
N ALA A 66 18.41 -20.82 -21.71
CA ALA A 66 17.24 -21.49 -22.28
C ALA A 66 16.99 -22.90 -21.73
N ASP A 67 18.03 -23.58 -21.26
CA ASP A 67 17.95 -24.94 -20.74
C ASP A 67 17.12 -25.03 -19.44
N ILE A 68 17.13 -23.99 -18.61
CA ILE A 68 16.45 -24.01 -17.29
C ILE A 68 14.96 -24.34 -17.45
N ALA A 69 14.30 -23.82 -18.48
CA ALA A 69 12.86 -24.01 -18.73
C ALA A 69 12.56 -25.45 -19.18
N ASN A 70 13.50 -26.09 -19.88
CA ASN A 70 13.41 -27.49 -20.23
C ASN A 70 13.67 -28.37 -18.99
N LEU A 71 14.61 -27.97 -18.13
CA LEU A 71 14.89 -28.66 -16.87
C LEU A 71 13.72 -28.56 -15.90
N THR A 72 12.93 -27.49 -15.91
CA THR A 72 11.71 -27.40 -15.12
C THR A 72 10.79 -28.61 -15.29
N LYS A 73 10.74 -29.20 -16.49
CA LYS A 73 9.92 -30.38 -16.79
C LYS A 73 10.59 -31.72 -16.45
N THR A 74 11.93 -31.77 -16.42
CA THR A 74 12.70 -33.03 -16.40
C THR A 74 13.56 -33.21 -15.16
N GLN A 75 14.09 -32.11 -14.60
CA GLN A 75 14.96 -32.02 -13.43
C GLN A 75 14.66 -30.71 -12.65
N PRO A 76 13.47 -30.57 -12.02
CA PRO A 76 13.02 -29.30 -11.44
C PRO A 76 13.91 -28.80 -10.29
N SER A 77 14.54 -29.68 -9.51
CA SER A 77 15.52 -29.29 -8.49
C SER A 77 16.74 -28.59 -9.08
N VAL A 78 17.23 -29.07 -10.22
CA VAL A 78 18.36 -28.46 -10.94
C VAL A 78 17.93 -27.12 -11.53
N ALA A 79 16.72 -27.06 -12.10
CA ALA A 79 16.15 -25.82 -12.61
C ALA A 79 16.00 -24.74 -11.52
N LEU A 80 15.50 -25.09 -10.33
CA LEU A 80 15.33 -24.15 -9.22
C LEU A 80 16.66 -23.57 -8.76
N LYS A 81 17.67 -24.43 -8.58
CA LYS A 81 19.03 -24.01 -8.23
C LYS A 81 19.62 -23.11 -9.32
N ALA A 82 19.53 -23.52 -10.58
CA ALA A 82 20.06 -22.76 -11.70
C ALA A 82 19.39 -21.39 -11.84
N TYR A 83 18.06 -21.33 -11.66
CA TYR A 83 17.30 -20.08 -11.72
C TYR A 83 17.68 -19.12 -10.58
N GLY A 84 17.84 -19.63 -9.35
CA GLY A 84 18.29 -18.80 -8.23
C GLY A 84 19.70 -18.26 -8.42
N ASN A 85 20.63 -19.10 -8.89
CA ASN A 85 21.98 -18.66 -9.24
C ASN A 85 21.98 -17.61 -10.35
N PHE A 86 21.12 -17.78 -11.36
CA PHE A 86 20.96 -16.82 -12.44
C PHE A 86 20.46 -15.46 -11.92
N VAL A 87 19.38 -15.44 -11.13
CA VAL A 87 18.84 -14.22 -10.50
C VAL A 87 19.92 -13.50 -9.69
N ASP A 88 20.62 -14.22 -8.82
CA ASP A 88 21.69 -13.67 -7.98
C ASP A 88 22.80 -13.05 -8.85
N ALA A 89 23.21 -13.74 -9.92
CA ALA A 89 24.27 -13.29 -10.81
C ALA A 89 23.87 -12.06 -11.65
N VAL A 90 22.65 -12.08 -12.24
CA VAL A 90 22.08 -10.94 -12.98
C VAL A 90 22.05 -9.72 -12.08
N TYR A 91 21.46 -9.85 -10.90
CA TYR A 91 21.34 -8.75 -9.95
C TYR A 91 22.71 -8.24 -9.53
N ASN A 92 23.67 -9.13 -9.21
CA ASN A 92 25.02 -8.75 -8.78
C ASN A 92 25.87 -8.10 -9.89
N THR A 93 25.59 -8.36 -11.16
CA THR A 93 26.29 -7.72 -12.29
C THR A 93 25.60 -6.45 -12.81
N THR A 94 24.34 -6.16 -12.44
CA THR A 94 23.68 -4.90 -12.80
C THR A 94 24.39 -3.68 -12.19
N ILE A 95 24.60 -2.64 -13.02
CA ILE A 95 25.27 -1.38 -12.64
C ILE A 95 24.52 -0.66 -11.51
N GLY A 96 23.19 -0.58 -11.61
CA GLY A 96 22.32 -0.03 -10.57
C GLY A 96 21.62 -1.15 -9.80
N LYS A 97 21.92 -1.27 -8.50
CA LYS A 97 21.18 -2.15 -7.58
C LYS A 97 19.83 -1.53 -7.22
N THR A 98 18.86 -1.61 -8.13
CA THR A 98 17.52 -1.03 -7.98
C THR A 98 16.45 -2.12 -7.78
N ALA A 99 15.26 -1.72 -7.31
CA ALA A 99 14.07 -2.58 -7.22
C ALA A 99 13.82 -3.36 -8.51
N ALA A 100 13.80 -2.66 -9.64
CA ALA A 100 13.51 -3.21 -10.96
C ALA A 100 14.58 -4.17 -11.48
N ALA A 101 15.80 -4.13 -10.93
CA ALA A 101 16.83 -5.11 -11.25
C ALA A 101 16.58 -6.47 -10.56
N CYS A 102 15.73 -6.48 -9.53
CA CYS A 102 15.28 -7.69 -8.83
C CYS A 102 13.83 -8.06 -9.17
N ASP A 103 13.20 -7.42 -10.14
CA ASP A 103 11.83 -7.77 -10.54
C ASP A 103 11.87 -8.74 -11.73
N PHE A 104 11.66 -10.03 -11.44
CA PHE A 104 11.58 -11.12 -12.41
C PHE A 104 10.13 -11.61 -12.49
N ASP A 105 9.23 -10.72 -12.94
CA ASP A 105 7.78 -10.97 -12.99
C ASP A 105 7.20 -11.37 -11.61
N GLY A 106 7.70 -10.78 -10.53
CA GLY A 106 7.28 -11.09 -9.16
C GLY A 106 7.78 -12.42 -8.58
N LEU A 107 8.59 -13.19 -9.32
CA LEU A 107 9.19 -14.47 -8.85
C LEU A 107 10.32 -14.30 -7.84
N THR A 108 10.81 -13.09 -7.70
CA THR A 108 11.98 -12.74 -6.93
C THR A 108 11.63 -11.70 -5.89
N VAL A 109 12.35 -11.76 -4.77
CA VAL A 109 12.17 -10.85 -3.66
C VAL A 109 13.49 -10.15 -3.41
N LEU A 110 13.43 -8.82 -3.33
CA LEU A 110 14.53 -8.02 -2.86
C LEU A 110 14.63 -8.19 -1.33
N THR A 111 15.82 -8.35 -0.78
CA THR A 111 16.00 -8.42 0.68
C THR A 111 16.95 -7.34 1.13
N CYS A 112 16.74 -6.83 2.34
CA CYS A 112 17.55 -5.75 2.87
C CYS A 112 18.94 -6.21 3.35
N GLY A 113 19.27 -7.51 3.22
CA GLY A 113 20.56 -8.09 3.59
C GLY A 113 20.89 -8.05 5.09
N ARG A 114 19.90 -7.73 5.94
CA ARG A 114 20.00 -7.56 7.39
C ARG A 114 18.64 -7.86 8.04
N GLU A 115 18.52 -7.67 9.34
CA GLU A 115 17.23 -7.73 10.04
C GLU A 115 16.20 -6.80 9.38
N GLU A 116 14.96 -7.28 9.24
CA GLU A 116 13.96 -6.64 8.39
C GLU A 116 13.54 -5.25 8.90
N PRO A 117 13.52 -4.20 8.04
CA PRO A 117 13.30 -2.81 8.47
C PRO A 117 11.98 -2.55 9.17
N TRP A 118 10.90 -3.28 8.84
CA TRP A 118 9.63 -3.12 9.55
C TRP A 118 9.72 -3.47 11.04
N ARG A 119 10.77 -4.18 11.48
CA ARG A 119 11.05 -4.43 12.90
C ARG A 119 11.46 -3.18 13.67
N THR A 120 11.84 -2.12 12.94
CA THR A 120 12.11 -0.81 13.52
C THR A 120 10.91 0.12 13.45
N ALA A 121 9.76 -0.34 12.95
CA ALA A 121 8.54 0.45 12.95
C ALA A 121 8.01 0.62 14.38
N PRO A 122 7.42 1.77 14.71
CA PRO A 122 6.98 2.08 16.07
C PRO A 122 5.91 1.12 16.61
N TRP A 123 5.15 0.47 15.73
CA TRP A 123 4.11 -0.49 16.12
C TRP A 123 4.59 -1.93 16.14
N TYR A 124 5.86 -2.20 15.83
CA TYR A 124 6.34 -3.57 15.61
C TYR A 124 6.00 -4.53 16.75
N ASP A 125 6.22 -4.13 18.01
CA ASP A 125 5.93 -4.98 19.18
C ASP A 125 4.42 -5.22 19.38
N GLN A 126 3.58 -4.36 18.80
CA GLN A 126 2.12 -4.45 18.81
C GLN A 126 1.59 -5.27 17.62
N LEU A 127 2.30 -5.22 16.49
CA LEU A 127 1.97 -5.92 15.25
C LEU A 127 2.41 -7.40 15.33
N LYS A 128 1.50 -8.24 15.84
CA LYS A 128 1.65 -9.71 15.78
C LYS A 128 1.29 -10.31 14.40
N ALA A 129 0.76 -9.48 13.51
CA ALA A 129 0.34 -9.79 12.15
C ALA A 129 0.42 -8.51 11.31
N PRO A 130 0.42 -8.61 9.97
CA PRO A 130 0.30 -7.45 9.09
C PRO A 130 -0.96 -6.63 9.41
N ILE A 131 -0.87 -5.32 9.18
CA ILE A 131 -1.98 -4.39 9.27
C ILE A 131 -3.02 -4.78 8.21
N ARG A 132 -4.26 -4.95 8.65
CA ARG A 132 -5.43 -5.09 7.80
C ARG A 132 -6.43 -4.04 8.26
N ALA A 133 -6.73 -3.10 7.36
CA ALA A 133 -7.45 -1.90 7.73
C ALA A 133 -8.39 -1.45 6.62
N VAL A 134 -9.27 -0.51 6.98
CA VAL A 134 -10.16 0.17 6.05
C VAL A 134 -10.14 1.66 6.34
N ASN A 135 -10.15 2.46 5.27
CA ASN A 135 -10.36 3.89 5.34
C ASN A 135 -11.83 4.19 5.64
N ILE A 136 -12.09 5.24 6.41
CA ILE A 136 -13.43 5.81 6.56
C ILE A 136 -13.55 7.07 5.71
N GLY A 137 -13.29 6.93 4.40
CA GLY A 137 -13.43 8.00 3.41
C GLY A 137 -14.88 8.48 3.31
N GLY A 138 -15.10 9.75 2.95
CA GLY A 138 -16.43 10.34 2.84
C GLY A 138 -17.11 10.73 4.16
N LEU A 139 -16.50 10.46 5.33
CA LEU A 139 -17.07 10.82 6.63
C LEU A 139 -16.76 12.27 7.04
N PHE A 140 -15.48 12.64 7.02
CA PHE A 140 -15.01 13.98 7.44
C PHE A 140 -14.47 14.80 6.29
N VAL A 141 -14.03 14.12 5.24
CA VAL A 141 -13.58 14.69 3.99
C VAL A 141 -14.58 14.22 2.96
N LEU A 142 -15.33 15.17 2.43
CA LEU A 142 -16.47 14.88 1.60
C LEU A 142 -16.02 14.81 0.16
N GLU A 143 -16.09 13.61 -0.40
CA GLU A 143 -15.93 13.38 -1.82
C GLU A 143 -17.28 13.02 -2.42
N ARG A 144 -17.65 13.73 -3.48
CA ARG A 144 -18.97 13.60 -4.10
C ARG A 144 -19.22 12.19 -4.61
N TRP A 145 -18.17 11.50 -5.06
CA TRP A 145 -18.27 10.14 -5.58
C TRP A 145 -18.47 9.08 -4.50
N ILE A 146 -18.21 9.40 -3.22
CA ILE A 146 -18.44 8.51 -2.07
C ILE A 146 -19.81 8.79 -1.42
N VAL A 147 -20.15 10.06 -1.21
CA VAL A 147 -21.39 10.50 -0.53
C VAL A 147 -22.09 11.65 -1.29
N PRO A 148 -22.69 11.38 -2.46
CA PRO A 148 -23.25 12.41 -3.35
C PRO A 148 -24.45 13.17 -2.77
N THR A 149 -25.23 12.57 -1.86
CA THR A 149 -26.46 13.22 -1.37
C THR A 149 -26.26 14.01 -0.07
N PHE A 150 -25.06 13.97 0.52
CA PHE A 150 -24.77 14.53 1.83
C PHE A 150 -25.78 14.05 2.89
N THR A 151 -25.62 12.81 3.35
CA THR A 151 -26.45 12.27 4.43
C THR A 151 -26.07 12.92 5.76
N SER A 152 -27.07 13.47 6.47
CA SER A 152 -26.89 13.94 7.84
C SER A 152 -26.70 12.74 8.76
N TRP A 153 -25.47 12.23 8.90
CA TRP A 153 -25.15 11.15 9.84
C TRP A 153 -25.41 11.56 11.30
N GLY A 154 -25.36 12.86 11.62
CA GLY A 154 -25.18 13.34 12.98
C GLY A 154 -26.40 13.55 13.86
N ASP A 155 -27.61 13.58 13.30
CA ASP A 155 -28.80 13.83 14.13
C ASP A 155 -29.21 12.58 14.94
N ASP A 156 -29.13 11.39 14.35
CA ASP A 156 -29.50 10.14 15.02
C ASP A 156 -28.32 9.44 15.73
N SER A 157 -27.08 9.65 15.26
CA SER A 157 -25.87 9.03 15.84
C SER A 157 -25.16 9.89 16.89
N GLY A 158 -25.46 11.20 16.93
CA GLY A 158 -24.73 12.18 17.74
C GLY A 158 -23.37 12.61 17.17
N ILE A 159 -22.94 12.07 16.02
CA ILE A 159 -21.66 12.35 15.37
C ILE A 159 -21.80 13.53 14.41
N ARG A 160 -21.30 14.71 14.78
CA ARG A 160 -21.47 15.96 14.02
C ARG A 160 -20.18 16.44 13.35
N ASP A 161 -19.04 16.02 13.86
CA ASP A 161 -17.71 16.45 13.47
C ASP A 161 -16.66 15.40 13.91
N GLN A 162 -15.38 15.65 13.59
CA GLN A 162 -14.26 14.78 13.98
C GLN A 162 -14.19 14.62 15.50
N HIS A 163 -14.58 15.65 16.25
CA HIS A 163 -14.50 15.67 17.71
C HIS A 163 -15.52 14.70 18.33
N SER A 164 -16.80 14.90 18.03
CA SER A 164 -17.91 14.06 18.48
C SER A 164 -17.82 12.63 17.95
N PHE A 165 -17.24 12.43 16.75
CA PHE A 165 -16.90 11.09 16.30
C PHE A 165 -15.85 10.44 17.19
N SER A 166 -14.76 11.14 17.53
CA SER A 166 -13.71 10.57 18.38
C SER A 166 -14.22 10.24 19.78
N GLU A 167 -15.10 11.07 20.34
CA GLU A 167 -15.82 10.77 21.58
C GLU A 167 -16.61 9.45 21.46
N LYS A 168 -17.30 9.24 20.34
CA LYS A 168 -18.11 8.04 20.11
C LYS A 168 -17.31 6.80 19.71
N CYS A 169 -16.21 6.99 18.99
CA CYS A 169 -15.25 5.96 18.60
C CYS A 169 -14.51 5.40 19.80
N GLY A 170 -14.44 6.13 20.92
CA GLY A 170 -13.96 5.58 22.16
C GLY A 170 -14.78 4.40 22.67
N GLU A 171 -16.09 4.53 22.59
CA GLU A 171 -17.04 3.47 22.94
C GLU A 171 -17.05 2.36 21.88
N LEU A 172 -16.96 2.69 20.58
CA LEU A 172 -17.10 1.70 19.49
C LEU A 172 -15.79 0.97 19.12
N GLY A 173 -14.66 1.68 19.13
CA GLY A 173 -13.35 1.17 18.70
C GLY A 173 -12.63 0.38 19.80
N THR A 174 -12.73 0.83 21.05
CA THR A 174 -12.12 0.09 22.19
C THR A 174 -12.84 -1.25 22.41
N ASP A 175 -14.17 -1.26 22.34
CA ASP A 175 -14.99 -2.49 22.48
C ASP A 175 -14.81 -3.44 21.29
N ALA A 176 -14.66 -2.92 20.07
CA ALA A 176 -14.36 -3.72 18.88
C ALA A 176 -12.89 -4.18 18.80
N GLY A 177 -12.03 -3.65 19.67
CA GLY A 177 -10.60 -3.87 19.62
C GLY A 177 -10.01 -3.37 18.31
N LEU A 178 -10.21 -2.10 17.95
CA LEU A 178 -9.62 -1.46 16.78
C LEU A 178 -8.66 -0.33 17.21
N TYR A 179 -7.53 -0.24 16.53
CA TYR A 179 -6.64 0.92 16.54
C TYR A 179 -7.04 1.91 15.44
N VAL A 180 -6.62 3.16 15.61
CA VAL A 180 -6.94 4.29 14.73
C VAL A 180 -5.65 4.93 14.22
N ILE A 181 -5.54 5.15 12.92
CA ILE A 181 -4.60 6.10 12.33
C ILE A 181 -5.41 7.38 12.03
N LEU A 182 -4.92 8.52 12.54
CA LEU A 182 -5.44 9.83 12.20
C LEU A 182 -4.66 10.39 11.02
N ASP A 183 -5.34 10.81 9.97
CA ASP A 183 -4.71 11.39 8.80
C ASP A 183 -5.17 12.83 8.58
N LEU A 184 -4.23 13.75 8.39
CA LEU A 184 -4.52 15.09 7.87
C LEU A 184 -4.67 15.01 6.35
N HIS A 185 -5.90 14.82 5.90
CA HIS A 185 -6.19 14.53 4.51
C HIS A 185 -6.26 15.78 3.62
N GLY A 186 -6.50 16.96 4.18
CA GLY A 186 -6.58 18.23 3.44
C GLY A 186 -5.86 19.37 4.17
N ALA A 187 -4.90 20.00 3.48
CA ALA A 187 -4.18 21.17 3.98
C ALA A 187 -4.79 22.50 3.49
N PRO A 188 -4.63 23.61 4.25
CA PRO A 188 -4.98 24.94 3.78
C PRO A 188 -4.38 25.24 2.41
N GLY A 189 -5.22 25.67 1.47
CA GLY A 189 -4.81 25.95 0.09
C GLY A 189 -4.69 24.72 -0.81
N SER A 190 -5.01 23.52 -0.31
CA SER A 190 -4.85 22.23 -0.98
C SER A 190 -3.41 21.85 -1.31
N GLN A 191 -3.04 20.61 -0.97
CA GLN A 191 -1.73 20.01 -1.29
C GLN A 191 -1.69 19.28 -2.63
N ASN A 192 -2.84 19.08 -3.28
CA ASN A 192 -2.93 18.29 -4.51
C ASN A 192 -3.95 18.79 -5.56
N GLY A 193 -4.77 19.78 -5.24
CA GLY A 193 -5.80 20.32 -6.12
C GLY A 193 -6.97 19.38 -6.41
N LEU A 194 -7.04 18.21 -5.75
CA LEU A 194 -8.10 17.22 -5.89
C LEU A 194 -9.22 17.49 -4.88
N ASP A 195 -10.42 16.97 -5.15
CA ASP A 195 -11.57 17.11 -4.25
C ASP A 195 -11.34 16.43 -2.90
N ASN A 196 -10.58 15.34 -2.87
CA ASN A 196 -10.14 14.70 -1.62
C ASN A 196 -9.34 15.64 -0.70
N SER A 197 -8.73 16.71 -1.18
CA SER A 197 -8.11 17.74 -0.30
C SER A 197 -9.10 18.78 0.25
N GLY A 198 -10.35 18.76 -0.20
CA GLY A 198 -11.40 19.72 0.13
C GLY A 198 -11.44 20.99 -0.72
N LEU A 199 -10.46 21.20 -1.60
CA LEU A 199 -10.40 22.38 -2.47
C LEU A 199 -9.91 22.00 -3.87
N THR A 200 -10.87 21.88 -4.78
CA THR A 200 -10.65 21.78 -6.23
C THR A 200 -10.92 23.12 -6.89
N SER A 201 -10.22 23.41 -7.98
CA SER A 201 -10.58 24.52 -8.85
C SER A 201 -11.95 24.30 -9.51
N PRO A 202 -12.81 25.34 -9.63
CA PRO A 202 -14.05 25.24 -10.37
C PRO A 202 -13.85 25.21 -11.89
N ASP A 203 -12.68 25.63 -12.40
CA ASP A 203 -12.31 25.46 -13.81
C ASP A 203 -11.50 24.17 -13.97
N PRO A 204 -11.99 23.14 -14.70
CA PRO A 204 -11.26 21.88 -14.90
C PRO A 204 -9.92 22.05 -15.65
N ASN A 205 -9.67 23.23 -16.24
CA ASN A 205 -8.41 23.57 -16.92
C ASN A 205 -7.42 24.32 -16.01
N GLU A 206 -7.88 24.85 -14.88
CA GLU A 206 -7.03 25.49 -13.88
C GLU A 206 -6.83 24.50 -12.74
N ILE A 207 -5.61 24.02 -12.52
CA ILE A 207 -5.34 23.14 -11.38
C ILE A 207 -4.13 23.66 -10.65
N VAL A 208 -4.35 23.93 -9.37
CA VAL A 208 -3.27 24.21 -8.44
C VAL A 208 -2.90 22.90 -7.78
N TRP A 209 -1.81 22.31 -8.26
CA TRP A 209 -1.28 21.02 -7.86
C TRP A 209 -0.49 21.10 -6.55
N GLY A 210 -1.04 21.84 -5.58
CA GLY A 210 -0.45 22.03 -4.26
C GLY A 210 0.42 23.27 -4.07
N GLU A 211 0.65 24.09 -5.11
CA GLU A 211 1.54 25.26 -5.01
C GLU A 211 1.02 26.33 -4.04
N THR A 212 -0.32 26.50 -3.97
CA THR A 212 -0.99 27.39 -3.02
C THR A 212 -0.78 26.98 -1.58
N TRP A 213 -0.61 25.68 -1.31
CA TRP A 213 -0.21 25.20 0.00
C TRP A 213 1.30 25.33 0.21
N MET A 214 2.11 24.67 -0.63
CA MET A 214 3.55 24.49 -0.39
C MET A 214 4.34 25.80 -0.41
N TYR A 215 4.01 26.72 -1.32
CA TYR A 215 4.76 27.95 -1.52
C TYR A 215 4.15 29.17 -0.82
N SER A 216 3.06 28.98 -0.08
CA SER A 216 2.53 29.98 0.84
C SER A 216 3.06 29.70 2.26
N PRO A 217 3.92 30.57 2.82
CA PRO A 217 4.41 30.40 4.19
C PRO A 217 3.28 30.36 5.22
N GLU A 218 2.17 31.04 4.95
CA GLU A 218 0.98 31.04 5.80
C GLU A 218 0.28 29.68 5.76
N ASN A 219 -0.03 29.16 4.56
CA ASN A 219 -0.74 27.88 4.44
C ASN A 219 0.10 26.72 4.96
N ASN A 220 1.37 26.65 4.55
CA ASN A 220 2.30 25.63 5.05
C ASN A 220 2.49 25.74 6.56
N GLY A 221 2.72 26.94 7.09
CA GLY A 221 2.86 27.19 8.53
C GLY A 221 1.60 26.87 9.34
N ASN A 222 0.42 27.15 8.80
CA ASN A 222 -0.85 26.77 9.42
C ASN A 222 -1.05 25.26 9.42
N THR A 223 -0.65 24.55 8.35
CA THR A 223 -0.66 23.08 8.29
C THR A 223 0.17 22.48 9.44
N VAL A 224 1.37 23.00 9.69
CA VAL A 224 2.22 22.57 10.82
C VAL A 224 1.54 22.82 12.17
N ARG A 225 0.85 23.96 12.33
CA ARG A 225 0.10 24.29 13.56
C ARG A 225 -1.10 23.38 13.77
N ILE A 226 -1.81 23.03 12.71
CA ILE A 226 -2.91 22.06 12.74
C ILE A 226 -2.40 20.71 13.22
N LEU A 227 -1.27 20.22 12.71
CA LEU A 227 -0.68 18.95 13.16
C LEU A 227 -0.29 18.97 14.63
N ALA A 228 0.27 20.08 15.13
CA ALA A 228 0.52 20.23 16.56
C ALA A 228 -0.78 20.24 17.39
N ALA A 229 -1.85 20.86 16.87
CA ALA A 229 -3.17 20.83 17.51
C ALA A 229 -3.81 19.44 17.48
N MET A 230 -3.64 18.67 16.41
CA MET A 230 -4.06 17.26 16.35
C MET A 230 -3.32 16.42 17.38
N ALA A 231 -2.01 16.63 17.55
CA ALA A 231 -1.23 15.95 18.59
C ALA A 231 -1.73 16.29 20.01
N GLU A 232 -2.10 17.55 20.26
CA GLU A 232 -2.71 17.96 21.53
C GLU A 232 -4.11 17.36 21.71
N TYR A 233 -4.88 17.26 20.63
CA TYR A 233 -6.19 16.62 20.64
C TYR A 233 -6.09 15.13 20.99
N ILE A 234 -5.07 14.43 20.52
CA ILE A 234 -4.77 13.05 20.91
C ILE A 234 -4.51 12.95 22.43
N ASN A 235 -3.70 13.86 23.00
CA ASN A 235 -3.47 13.90 24.45
C ASN A 235 -4.79 14.12 25.21
N HIS A 236 -5.61 15.06 24.74
CA HIS A 236 -6.92 15.34 25.34
C HIS A 236 -7.84 14.11 25.32
N ILE A 237 -7.87 13.39 24.19
CA ILE A 237 -8.67 12.17 24.04
C ILE A 237 -8.22 11.10 25.05
N GLU A 238 -6.92 10.85 25.13
CA GLU A 238 -6.34 9.86 26.05
C GLU A 238 -6.63 10.23 27.51
N ASP A 239 -6.41 11.48 27.90
CA ASP A 239 -6.60 11.96 29.27
C ASP A 239 -8.08 12.02 29.69
N SER A 240 -8.97 12.42 28.79
CA SER A 240 -10.38 12.69 29.11
C SER A 240 -11.27 11.46 28.97
N PHE A 241 -10.96 10.59 28.01
CA PHE A 241 -11.78 9.44 27.66
C PHE A 241 -11.08 8.09 27.89
N GLY A 242 -9.78 8.09 28.24
CA GLY A 242 -9.01 6.86 28.46
C GLY A 242 -8.76 6.05 27.19
N LEU A 243 -8.80 6.70 26.02
CA LEU A 243 -8.68 6.04 24.72
C LEU A 243 -7.22 6.04 24.27
N ASP A 244 -6.58 4.88 24.38
CA ASP A 244 -5.17 4.67 24.02
C ASP A 244 -4.99 4.04 22.62
N ASN A 245 -6.07 4.03 21.81
CA ASN A 245 -6.12 3.27 20.57
C ASN A 245 -5.70 4.05 19.31
N ILE A 246 -5.33 5.33 19.42
CA ILE A 246 -4.73 6.09 18.32
C ILE A 246 -3.28 5.64 18.16
N MET A 247 -3.01 4.83 17.14
CA MET A 247 -1.69 4.24 16.91
C MET A 247 -0.74 5.17 16.17
N ALA A 248 -1.26 6.09 15.35
CA ALA A 248 -0.46 6.93 14.47
C ALA A 248 -1.11 8.25 14.11
N LEU A 249 -0.26 9.20 13.70
CA LEU A 249 -0.66 10.42 13.02
C LEU A 249 0.04 10.48 11.65
N GLU A 250 -0.73 10.47 10.58
CA GLU A 250 -0.26 10.80 9.24
C GLU A 250 -0.25 12.32 9.04
N LEU A 251 0.89 12.83 8.56
CA LEU A 251 1.11 14.27 8.55
C LEU A 251 0.40 14.99 7.42
N LEU A 252 0.28 14.36 6.26
CA LEU A 252 -0.42 14.94 5.13
C LEU A 252 -0.64 13.91 4.03
N ASN A 253 -1.89 13.71 3.65
CA ASN A 253 -2.26 12.89 2.50
C ASN A 253 -1.78 13.47 1.17
N GLU A 254 -1.23 12.62 0.29
CA GLU A 254 -1.03 12.91 -1.14
C GLU A 254 -0.46 14.29 -1.55
N PRO A 255 0.62 14.84 -0.94
CA PRO A 255 1.24 16.04 -1.51
C PRO A 255 1.68 15.75 -2.95
N TRP A 256 1.24 16.58 -3.91
CA TRP A 256 1.27 16.17 -5.32
C TRP A 256 2.67 15.92 -5.88
N ALA A 257 2.74 15.02 -6.87
CA ALA A 257 3.97 14.55 -7.49
C ALA A 257 4.80 15.65 -8.18
N HIS A 258 4.21 16.81 -8.49
CA HIS A 258 4.91 17.92 -9.16
C HIS A 258 5.59 18.90 -8.19
N LEU A 259 5.26 18.85 -6.90
CA LEU A 259 5.88 19.70 -5.90
C LEU A 259 7.36 19.35 -5.70
N ASP A 260 8.17 20.34 -5.34
CA ASP A 260 9.58 20.13 -5.00
C ASP A 260 9.69 19.16 -3.81
N LEU A 261 10.22 17.96 -4.07
CA LEU A 261 10.29 16.89 -3.07
C LEU A 261 11.19 17.24 -1.88
N GLY A 262 12.18 18.11 -2.07
CA GLY A 262 13.02 18.63 -0.98
C GLY A 262 12.23 19.54 -0.04
N ARG A 263 11.34 20.38 -0.58
CA ARG A 263 10.42 21.20 0.23
C ARG A 263 9.36 20.36 0.94
N VAL A 264 8.83 19.31 0.30
CA VAL A 264 7.94 18.34 0.98
C VAL A 264 8.68 17.68 2.15
N ARG A 265 9.92 17.25 1.95
CA ARG A 265 10.77 16.73 3.04
C ARG A 265 10.92 17.74 4.17
N ASP A 266 11.22 19.00 3.86
CA ASP A 266 11.41 20.06 4.88
C ASP A 266 10.14 20.35 5.67
N PHE A 267 8.98 20.31 5.00
CA PHE A 267 7.68 20.31 5.66
C PHE A 267 7.55 19.12 6.64
N TYR A 268 7.80 17.89 6.20
CA TYR A 268 7.73 16.72 7.11
C TYR A 268 8.68 16.85 8.30
N VAL A 269 9.93 17.29 8.10
CA VAL A 269 10.90 17.53 9.18
C VAL A 269 10.36 18.53 10.22
N THR A 270 9.77 19.62 9.73
CA THR A 270 9.19 20.67 10.57
C THR A 270 7.97 20.16 11.34
N SER A 271 7.07 19.45 10.65
CA SER A 271 5.86 18.86 11.20
C SER A 271 6.16 17.77 12.24
N ILE A 272 7.12 16.87 11.97
CA ILE A 272 7.58 15.87 12.95
C ILE A 272 8.05 16.56 14.22
N THR A 273 8.83 17.64 14.08
CA THR A 273 9.35 18.38 15.23
C THR A 273 8.20 19.03 16.01
N ALA A 274 7.24 19.67 15.33
CA ALA A 274 6.09 20.31 15.96
C ALA A 274 5.21 19.30 16.71
N VAL A 275 4.89 18.16 16.09
CA VAL A 275 4.13 17.07 16.73
C VAL A 275 4.88 16.54 17.94
N ARG A 276 6.19 16.28 17.83
CA ARG A 276 6.98 15.70 18.94
C ARG A 276 7.24 16.65 20.10
N LEU A 277 7.14 17.96 19.89
CA LEU A 277 7.15 18.92 21.01
C LEU A 277 5.91 18.77 21.90
N VAL A 278 4.79 18.33 21.33
CA VAL A 278 3.53 18.08 22.04
C VAL A 278 3.44 16.64 22.54
N ARG A 279 3.77 15.67 21.67
CA ARG A 279 3.70 14.24 21.95
C ARG A 279 4.97 13.52 21.47
N PRO A 280 6.02 13.42 22.32
CA PRO A 280 7.37 13.02 21.90
C PRO A 280 7.50 11.63 21.26
N LEU A 281 6.65 10.68 21.68
CA LEU A 281 6.70 9.29 21.24
C LEU A 281 5.65 8.97 20.16
N MET A 282 4.97 9.98 19.62
CA MET A 282 3.93 9.74 18.63
C MET A 282 4.51 9.05 17.39
N PRO A 283 4.01 7.87 17.00
CA PRO A 283 4.31 7.26 15.71
C PRO A 283 3.77 8.14 14.58
N ILE A 284 4.60 8.37 13.57
CA ILE A 284 4.26 9.28 12.48
C ILE A 284 4.27 8.54 11.14
N ILE A 285 3.26 8.81 10.33
CA ILE A 285 3.20 8.36 8.93
C ILE A 285 3.42 9.57 8.03
N ILE A 286 4.10 9.36 6.91
CA ILE A 286 4.24 10.34 5.82
C ILE A 286 3.90 9.68 4.49
N HIS A 287 3.13 10.38 3.65
CA HIS A 287 2.83 9.90 2.30
C HIS A 287 4.03 10.09 1.35
N ASP A 288 4.22 9.16 0.41
CA ASP A 288 5.36 9.12 -0.52
C ASP A 288 5.30 10.13 -1.68
N SER A 289 4.26 10.97 -1.74
CA SER A 289 4.04 11.95 -2.80
C SER A 289 4.14 11.35 -4.22
N PHE A 290 3.65 10.13 -4.38
CA PHE A 290 3.66 9.31 -5.60
C PHE A 290 5.06 9.04 -6.16
N ARG A 291 6.09 9.11 -5.29
CA ARG A 291 7.52 9.08 -5.66
C ARG A 291 8.35 8.21 -4.70
N GLY A 292 7.77 7.11 -4.22
CA GLY A 292 8.38 6.15 -3.29
C GLY A 292 9.90 5.94 -3.44
N PRO A 293 10.39 5.42 -4.58
CA PRO A 293 11.83 5.16 -4.77
C PRO A 293 12.73 6.40 -4.69
N MET A 294 12.23 7.59 -5.04
CA MET A 294 13.04 8.82 -5.05
C MET A 294 13.39 9.29 -3.63
N TRP A 295 12.58 8.92 -2.64
CA TRP A 295 12.82 9.26 -1.23
C TRP A 295 14.09 8.61 -0.67
N ALA A 296 14.60 7.53 -1.25
CA ALA A 296 15.79 6.83 -0.76
C ALA A 296 17.02 7.75 -0.63
N THR A 297 17.14 8.72 -1.54
CA THR A 297 18.23 9.71 -1.48
C THR A 297 17.94 10.81 -0.45
N LEU A 298 16.70 11.28 -0.36
CA LEU A 298 16.30 12.36 0.55
C LEU A 298 16.27 11.93 2.01
N MET A 299 15.96 10.66 2.27
CA MET A 299 15.96 10.06 3.61
C MET A 299 17.33 9.50 3.99
N LYS A 300 18.37 9.70 3.16
CA LYS A 300 19.74 9.36 3.53
C LYS A 300 20.16 10.20 4.73
N ASN A 301 20.35 9.54 5.87
CA ASN A 301 20.62 10.15 7.18
C ASN A 301 19.42 10.88 7.81
N PHE A 302 18.20 10.47 7.47
CA PHE A 302 17.00 10.97 8.14
C PHE A 302 17.10 10.68 9.65
N PRO A 303 17.11 11.71 10.52
CA PRO A 303 17.48 11.54 11.93
C PRO A 303 16.31 11.07 12.79
N TYR A 304 15.09 11.07 12.24
CA TYR A 304 13.88 10.73 12.96
C TYR A 304 13.64 9.22 12.94
N LYS A 305 13.45 8.66 14.14
CA LYS A 305 12.95 7.30 14.35
C LYS A 305 11.43 7.28 14.32
N ASP A 306 10.83 6.11 14.36
CA ASP A 306 9.37 5.94 14.52
C ASP A 306 8.54 6.60 13.41
N ILE A 307 9.05 6.51 12.18
CA ILE A 307 8.40 7.02 10.97
C ILE A 307 8.10 5.85 10.03
N VAL A 308 6.87 5.83 9.51
CA VAL A 308 6.38 4.89 8.49
C VAL A 308 6.11 5.68 7.21
N MET A 309 6.35 5.06 6.06
CA MET A 309 5.99 5.61 4.76
C MET A 309 4.67 5.00 4.30
N ASP A 310 3.74 5.85 3.92
CA ASP A 310 2.52 5.48 3.22
C ASP A 310 2.74 5.51 1.71
N THR A 311 2.14 4.56 0.99
CA THR A 311 2.08 4.53 -0.47
C THR A 311 0.68 4.11 -0.91
N HIS A 312 0.13 4.82 -1.88
CA HIS A 312 -1.19 4.55 -2.45
C HIS A 312 -1.04 3.81 -3.77
N ILE A 313 -1.71 2.67 -3.90
CA ILE A 313 -1.63 1.82 -5.10
C ILE A 313 -3.02 1.64 -5.69
N TYR A 314 -3.27 2.36 -6.78
CA TYR A 314 -4.49 2.25 -7.56
C TYR A 314 -4.18 1.83 -8.99
N HIS A 315 -5.07 1.01 -9.54
CA HIS A 315 -5.00 0.53 -10.92
C HIS A 315 -5.98 1.22 -11.87
N GLY A 316 -6.87 2.07 -11.33
CA GLY A 316 -8.00 2.65 -12.02
C GLY A 316 -7.77 4.02 -12.67
N PHE A 317 -6.55 4.58 -12.70
CA PHE A 317 -6.35 6.01 -13.09
C PHE A 317 -5.41 6.26 -14.26
N ASN A 318 -4.67 5.26 -14.75
CA ASN A 318 -3.75 5.45 -15.87
C ASN A 318 -4.41 5.01 -17.19
N PRO A 319 -4.65 5.92 -18.16
CA PRO A 319 -5.33 5.58 -19.41
C PRO A 319 -4.73 4.39 -20.17
N ALA A 320 -3.41 4.20 -20.10
CA ALA A 320 -2.74 3.08 -20.75
C ALA A 320 -3.13 1.72 -20.12
N ASP A 321 -3.51 1.72 -18.86
CA ASP A 321 -3.93 0.53 -18.13
C ASP A 321 -5.43 0.25 -18.32
N LEU A 322 -6.25 1.29 -18.42
CA LEU A 322 -7.72 1.16 -18.53
C LEU A 322 -8.21 0.92 -19.97
N SER A 323 -7.58 1.56 -20.96
CA SER A 323 -8.11 1.64 -22.32
C SER A 323 -8.30 0.26 -22.97
N SER A 324 -9.49 0.06 -23.52
CA SER A 324 -9.91 -1.18 -24.17
C SER A 324 -11.12 -0.91 -25.06
N ASP A 325 -11.16 -1.57 -26.22
CA ASP A 325 -12.22 -1.43 -27.23
C ASP A 325 -13.16 -2.64 -27.30
N THR A 326 -12.88 -3.70 -26.51
CA THR A 326 -13.65 -4.95 -26.52
C THR A 326 -13.70 -5.58 -25.14
N ALA A 327 -14.75 -6.33 -24.84
CA ALA A 327 -14.85 -7.08 -23.58
C ALA A 327 -13.71 -8.10 -23.39
N VAL A 328 -13.16 -8.68 -24.46
CA VAL A 328 -11.96 -9.54 -24.38
C VAL A 328 -10.72 -8.71 -24.03
N GLY A 329 -10.62 -7.48 -24.54
CA GLY A 329 -9.60 -6.52 -24.12
C GLY A 329 -9.66 -6.23 -22.62
N ASP A 330 -10.86 -6.04 -22.05
CA ASP A 330 -11.03 -5.82 -20.61
C ASP A 330 -10.55 -7.02 -19.79
N ARG A 331 -10.86 -8.25 -20.24
CA ARG A 331 -10.36 -9.48 -19.60
C ARG A 331 -8.84 -9.59 -19.69
N GLN A 332 -8.26 -9.22 -20.83
CA GLN A 332 -6.81 -9.17 -21.00
C GLN A 332 -6.18 -8.15 -20.04
N LYS A 333 -6.80 -6.98 -19.86
CA LYS A 333 -6.34 -5.97 -18.88
C LYS A 333 -6.40 -6.52 -17.48
N MET A 334 -7.49 -7.17 -17.08
CA MET A 334 -7.62 -7.78 -15.77
C MET A 334 -6.50 -8.79 -15.48
N TYR A 335 -6.17 -9.67 -16.44
CA TYR A 335 -5.01 -10.56 -16.35
C TYR A 335 -3.69 -9.79 -16.16
N VAL A 336 -3.51 -8.67 -16.85
CA VAL A 336 -2.34 -7.80 -16.66
C VAL A 336 -2.34 -7.17 -15.26
N HIS A 337 -3.48 -6.70 -14.75
CA HIS A 337 -3.60 -6.15 -13.40
C HIS A 337 -3.26 -7.17 -12.31
N GLU A 338 -3.68 -8.43 -12.46
CA GLU A 338 -3.28 -9.52 -11.56
C GLU A 338 -1.76 -9.73 -11.56
N ARG A 339 -1.11 -9.65 -12.73
CA ARG A 339 0.35 -9.73 -12.81
C ARG A 339 1.03 -8.52 -12.19
N MET A 340 0.53 -7.32 -12.46
CA MET A 340 1.06 -6.07 -11.89
C MET A 340 0.96 -6.04 -10.35
N ALA A 341 -0.16 -6.55 -9.79
CA ALA A 341 -0.32 -6.68 -8.35
C ALA A 341 0.85 -7.45 -7.72
N CYS A 342 1.31 -8.52 -8.38
CA CYS A 342 2.42 -9.34 -7.92
C CYS A 342 3.80 -8.68 -8.09
N SER A 343 4.00 -7.90 -9.16
CA SER A 343 5.28 -7.22 -9.43
C SER A 343 5.57 -6.07 -8.45
N TYR A 344 4.56 -5.46 -7.83
CA TYR A 344 4.74 -4.43 -6.80
C TYR A 344 5.58 -4.88 -5.61
N THR A 345 5.77 -6.19 -5.40
CA THR A 345 6.68 -6.70 -4.37
C THR A 345 8.08 -6.10 -4.45
N SER A 346 8.60 -5.85 -5.66
CA SER A 346 9.96 -5.34 -5.85
C SER A 346 10.04 -3.87 -5.42
N MET A 347 9.04 -3.08 -5.81
CA MET A 347 8.90 -1.65 -5.52
C MET A 347 8.72 -1.41 -4.02
N LEU A 348 7.72 -2.05 -3.42
CA LEU A 348 7.39 -1.91 -2.00
C LEU A 348 8.58 -2.29 -1.12
N ARG A 349 9.20 -3.41 -1.43
CA ARG A 349 10.36 -3.89 -0.68
C ARG A 349 11.58 -2.99 -0.82
N TYR A 350 11.82 -2.43 -2.00
CA TYR A 350 12.87 -1.43 -2.16
C TYR A 350 12.63 -0.21 -1.28
N GLN A 351 11.39 0.28 -1.23
CA GLN A 351 11.04 1.41 -0.38
C GLN A 351 11.23 1.06 1.11
N THR A 352 10.77 -0.10 1.57
CA THR A 352 11.05 -0.61 2.92
C THR A 352 12.55 -0.68 3.23
N CYS A 353 13.34 -1.21 2.29
CA CYS A 353 14.77 -1.41 2.50
C CYS A 353 15.60 -0.11 2.39
N ALA A 354 15.19 0.84 1.55
CA ALA A 354 15.98 2.01 1.19
C ALA A 354 15.49 3.32 1.82
N VAL A 355 14.23 3.37 2.23
CA VAL A 355 13.54 4.58 2.69
C VAL A 355 13.14 4.43 4.16
N LEU A 356 11.99 3.82 4.42
CA LEU A 356 11.33 3.64 5.72
C LEU A 356 10.42 2.41 5.62
N PRO A 357 10.04 1.76 6.74
CA PRO A 357 8.98 0.75 6.73
C PRO A 357 7.75 1.25 5.98
N VAL A 358 7.17 0.41 5.12
CA VAL A 358 6.06 0.79 4.22
C VAL A 358 4.77 0.12 4.63
N MET A 359 3.69 0.90 4.65
CA MET A 359 2.32 0.40 4.59
C MET A 359 1.66 0.88 3.29
N VAL A 360 0.69 0.12 2.79
CA VAL A 360 -0.16 0.54 1.67
C VAL A 360 -1.44 1.14 2.25
N GLY A 361 -1.47 2.45 2.51
CA GLY A 361 -2.56 3.14 3.19
C GLY A 361 -3.82 3.30 2.34
N GLU A 362 -3.69 3.20 1.02
CA GLU A 362 -4.84 3.19 0.12
C GLU A 362 -4.64 2.26 -1.08
N TRP A 363 -5.69 1.49 -1.37
CA TRP A 363 -5.83 0.64 -2.56
C TRP A 363 -7.30 0.25 -2.74
N SER A 364 -7.66 -0.23 -3.94
CA SER A 364 -9.02 -0.72 -4.24
C SER A 364 -9.00 -1.91 -5.22
N LEU A 365 -10.17 -2.40 -5.64
CA LEU A 365 -10.28 -3.46 -6.65
C LEU A 365 -10.56 -2.92 -8.05
N ALA A 366 -10.58 -1.60 -8.22
CA ALA A 366 -10.96 -0.97 -9.47
C ALA A 366 -9.82 -1.07 -10.50
N VAL A 367 -10.15 -1.65 -11.64
CA VAL A 367 -9.32 -1.69 -12.87
C VAL A 367 -9.90 -0.77 -13.96
N ASP A 368 -10.78 0.13 -13.55
CA ASP A 368 -11.44 1.18 -14.34
C ASP A 368 -11.68 2.41 -13.45
N ASN A 369 -12.11 3.50 -14.07
CA ASN A 369 -12.55 4.73 -13.41
C ASN A 369 -14.04 5.00 -13.68
N CYS A 370 -14.86 3.97 -13.88
CA CYS A 370 -16.25 4.12 -14.31
C CYS A 370 -17.21 4.55 -13.20
N MET A 371 -16.72 4.68 -11.97
CA MET A 371 -17.50 5.21 -10.86
C MET A 371 -17.85 6.69 -11.11
N PRO A 372 -19.13 7.09 -11.02
CA PRO A 372 -19.52 8.47 -11.25
C PRO A 372 -18.81 9.47 -10.31
N TRP A 373 -18.38 10.60 -10.87
CA TRP A 373 -17.68 11.70 -10.17
C TRP A 373 -16.32 11.35 -9.56
N LEU A 374 -15.80 10.14 -9.78
CA LEU A 374 -14.51 9.70 -9.23
C LEU A 374 -13.34 10.57 -9.72
N ASP A 375 -13.38 10.99 -10.98
CA ASP A 375 -12.37 11.87 -11.57
C ASP A 375 -13.04 13.07 -12.25
N SER A 376 -12.64 14.27 -11.83
CA SER A 376 -13.07 15.53 -12.47
C SER A 376 -12.69 15.62 -13.95
N LYS A 377 -11.65 14.88 -14.37
CA LYS A 377 -11.17 14.75 -15.76
C LYS A 377 -11.55 13.43 -16.40
N PHE A 378 -12.56 12.75 -15.86
CA PHE A 378 -13.01 11.48 -16.39
C PHE A 378 -13.14 11.50 -17.92
N ALA A 379 -12.51 10.49 -18.53
CA ALA A 379 -12.66 10.18 -19.93
C ALA A 379 -12.92 8.67 -20.03
N ASP A 380 -13.95 8.32 -20.80
CA ASP A 380 -14.21 6.94 -21.15
C ASP A 380 -13.31 6.54 -22.33
N PHE A 381 -12.46 5.55 -22.12
CA PHE A 381 -11.57 4.98 -23.12
C PHE A 381 -12.11 3.65 -23.68
N GLY A 382 -13.41 3.38 -23.47
CA GLY A 382 -14.14 2.18 -23.91
C GLY A 382 -14.33 1.13 -22.81
N GLN A 383 -13.62 1.25 -21.69
CA GLN A 383 -13.69 0.31 -20.56
C GLN A 383 -15.05 0.34 -19.84
N CYS A 384 -15.78 1.46 -19.90
CA CYS A 384 -17.05 1.59 -19.21
C CYS A 384 -18.23 1.01 -20.02
N ASP A 385 -18.06 0.88 -21.34
CA ASP A 385 -19.09 0.34 -22.25
C ASP A 385 -19.46 -1.12 -21.92
N HIS A 386 -18.52 -1.88 -21.35
CA HIS A 386 -18.66 -3.32 -21.06
C HIS A 386 -18.92 -3.64 -19.59
N LEU A 387 -19.22 -2.66 -18.72
CA LEU A 387 -19.44 -2.91 -17.29
C LEU A 387 -20.58 -3.90 -17.01
N ALA A 388 -21.66 -3.83 -17.80
CA ALA A 388 -22.80 -4.74 -17.67
C ALA A 388 -22.43 -6.21 -17.92
N GLU A 389 -21.41 -6.47 -18.76
CA GLU A 389 -20.92 -7.83 -19.05
C GLU A 389 -20.09 -8.41 -17.90
N ARG A 390 -19.65 -7.54 -16.96
CA ARG A 390 -18.95 -7.98 -15.74
C ARG A 390 -19.93 -8.42 -14.66
N GLU A 391 -21.17 -7.96 -14.71
CA GLU A 391 -22.18 -8.25 -13.71
C GLU A 391 -22.65 -9.72 -13.79
N GLY A 392 -22.66 -10.41 -12.64
CA GLY A 392 -23.01 -11.83 -12.58
C GLY A 392 -22.02 -12.80 -13.26
N SER A 393 -20.93 -12.32 -13.86
CA SER A 393 -19.92 -13.16 -14.50
C SER A 393 -19.06 -13.89 -13.46
N SER A 394 -19.02 -15.22 -13.53
CA SER A 394 -18.15 -16.03 -12.67
C SER A 394 -16.68 -15.74 -12.95
N TRP A 395 -16.31 -15.56 -14.23
CA TRP A 395 -14.95 -15.20 -14.63
C TRP A 395 -14.50 -13.89 -13.96
N TRP A 396 -15.30 -12.82 -14.08
CA TRP A 396 -14.96 -11.55 -13.43
C TRP A 396 -14.91 -11.66 -11.91
N SER A 397 -15.80 -12.44 -11.30
CA SER A 397 -15.81 -12.64 -9.86
C SER A 397 -14.55 -13.37 -9.37
N GLU A 398 -14.13 -14.43 -10.08
CA GLU A 398 -12.94 -15.21 -9.77
C GLU A 398 -11.66 -14.39 -9.98
N HIS A 399 -11.56 -13.67 -11.10
CA HIS A 399 -10.39 -12.82 -11.37
C HIS A 399 -10.33 -11.60 -10.45
N THR A 400 -11.46 -11.01 -10.06
CA THR A 400 -11.49 -9.92 -9.06
C THR A 400 -11.00 -10.41 -7.70
N ARG A 401 -11.43 -11.60 -7.26
CA ARG A 401 -10.88 -12.25 -6.05
C ARG A 401 -9.38 -12.51 -6.19
N SER A 402 -8.97 -13.08 -7.31
CA SER A 402 -7.58 -13.39 -7.61
C SER A 402 -6.68 -12.14 -7.57
N PHE A 403 -7.16 -11.01 -8.10
CA PHE A 403 -6.50 -9.72 -8.03
C PHE A 403 -6.44 -9.16 -6.60
N ALA A 404 -7.55 -9.18 -5.87
CA ALA A 404 -7.61 -8.75 -4.47
C ALA A 404 -6.59 -9.51 -3.60
N MET A 405 -6.55 -10.84 -3.71
CA MET A 405 -5.65 -11.66 -2.89
C MET A 405 -4.19 -11.52 -3.30
N ARG A 406 -3.89 -11.17 -4.56
CA ARG A 406 -2.52 -10.85 -5.02
C ARG A 406 -2.02 -9.54 -4.44
N GLN A 407 -2.86 -8.50 -4.44
CA GLN A 407 -2.56 -7.24 -3.77
C GLN A 407 -2.28 -7.49 -2.28
N ILE A 408 -3.17 -8.19 -1.57
CA ILE A 408 -3.01 -8.53 -0.15
C ILE A 408 -1.73 -9.34 0.12
N ASP A 409 -1.44 -10.39 -0.65
CA ASP A 409 -0.19 -11.19 -0.47
C ASP A 409 1.06 -10.32 -0.61
N ARG A 410 1.06 -9.32 -1.49
CA ARG A 410 2.21 -8.40 -1.61
C ARG A 410 2.25 -7.36 -0.50
N TYR A 411 1.13 -6.76 -0.13
CA TYR A 411 1.09 -5.71 0.90
C TYR A 411 1.40 -6.26 2.30
N GLU A 412 0.97 -7.49 2.59
CA GLU A 412 1.24 -8.19 3.85
C GLU A 412 2.68 -8.73 3.98
N ARG A 413 3.51 -8.59 2.94
CA ARG A 413 4.96 -8.79 3.04
C ARG A 413 5.69 -7.58 3.60
N GLU A 414 5.03 -6.42 3.58
CA GLU A 414 5.50 -5.19 4.24
C GLU A 414 4.74 -5.01 5.56
N MET A 415 4.30 -3.80 5.92
CA MET A 415 3.55 -3.59 7.16
C MET A 415 2.07 -3.99 7.05
N GLY A 416 1.52 -4.12 5.84
CA GLY A 416 0.10 -4.39 5.61
C GLY A 416 -0.57 -3.30 4.79
N TRP A 417 -1.89 -3.19 4.92
CA TRP A 417 -2.72 -2.42 4.00
C TRP A 417 -3.97 -1.82 4.64
N ALA A 418 -4.49 -0.78 4.00
CA ALA A 418 -5.79 -0.19 4.28
C ALA A 418 -6.62 0.03 3.00
N PHE A 419 -7.80 -0.60 2.93
CA PHE A 419 -8.65 -0.53 1.75
C PHE A 419 -9.38 0.81 1.66
N TRP A 420 -9.38 1.43 0.48
CA TRP A 420 -10.18 2.60 0.18
C TRP A 420 -11.46 2.19 -0.56
N THR A 421 -12.64 2.24 0.06
CA THR A 421 -13.00 2.68 1.43
C THR A 421 -13.90 1.65 2.12
N TRP A 422 -14.19 1.81 3.41
CA TRP A 422 -15.07 0.92 4.17
C TRP A 422 -16.43 0.71 3.50
N LYS A 423 -17.08 1.82 3.13
CA LYS A 423 -18.44 1.83 2.59
C LYS A 423 -18.70 3.08 1.74
N LEU A 424 -19.52 2.94 0.70
CA LEU A 424 -20.06 4.06 -0.06
C LEU A 424 -21.47 4.41 0.42
N GLU A 425 -22.03 5.53 -0.04
CA GLU A 425 -23.44 5.82 0.23
C GLU A 425 -24.36 4.71 -0.30
N ASP A 426 -25.37 4.34 0.49
CA ASP A 426 -26.34 3.29 0.19
C ASP A 426 -26.95 3.37 -1.23
N HIS A 427 -27.15 4.58 -1.76
CA HIS A 427 -27.65 4.76 -3.11
C HIS A 427 -26.65 4.27 -4.16
N LEU A 428 -25.37 4.57 -3.98
CA LEU A 428 -24.31 4.13 -4.90
C LEU A 428 -24.12 2.62 -4.86
N GLU A 429 -24.07 2.03 -3.66
CA GLU A 429 -23.93 0.56 -3.52
C GLU A 429 -25.09 -0.22 -4.15
N LYS A 430 -26.29 0.40 -4.22
CA LYS A 430 -27.48 -0.23 -4.82
C LYS A 430 -27.58 -0.03 -6.34
N ASN A 431 -27.01 1.05 -6.88
CA ASN A 431 -27.32 1.49 -8.24
C ASN A 431 -26.10 1.58 -9.17
N GLU A 432 -24.88 1.66 -8.63
CA GLU A 432 -23.67 1.79 -9.44
C GLU A 432 -22.90 0.46 -9.49
N PRO A 433 -22.78 -0.22 -10.66
CA PRO A 433 -22.12 -1.52 -10.76
C PRO A 433 -20.65 -1.51 -10.32
N ALA A 434 -19.96 -0.38 -10.47
CA ALA A 434 -18.56 -0.22 -10.09
C ALA A 434 -18.35 -0.04 -8.57
N SER A 435 -19.41 0.19 -7.79
CA SER A 435 -19.33 0.43 -6.34
C SER A 435 -18.65 -0.71 -5.57
N LYS A 436 -18.86 -1.97 -5.98
CA LYS A 436 -18.25 -3.17 -5.38
C LYS A 436 -16.72 -3.21 -5.48
N TYR A 437 -16.12 -2.39 -6.32
CA TYR A 437 -14.66 -2.28 -6.44
C TYR A 437 -14.05 -1.25 -5.48
N TRP A 438 -14.88 -0.38 -4.89
CA TRP A 438 -14.50 0.73 -4.00
C TRP A 438 -15.10 0.62 -2.59
N SER A 439 -16.09 -0.25 -2.37
CA SER A 439 -16.64 -0.56 -1.04
C SER A 439 -16.07 -1.86 -0.51
N PHE A 440 -15.29 -1.80 0.58
CA PHE A 440 -14.76 -2.99 1.26
C PHE A 440 -15.89 -3.91 1.72
N SER A 441 -16.97 -3.34 2.24
CA SER A 441 -18.12 -4.12 2.71
C SER A 441 -18.74 -4.96 1.59
N MET A 442 -18.92 -4.37 0.40
CA MET A 442 -19.39 -5.09 -0.78
C MET A 442 -18.35 -6.09 -1.30
N ALA A 443 -17.06 -5.74 -1.31
CA ALA A 443 -16.01 -6.63 -1.75
C ALA A 443 -15.96 -7.92 -0.89
N VAL A 444 -16.24 -7.83 0.41
CA VAL A 444 -16.39 -9.00 1.29
C VAL A 444 -17.70 -9.74 1.02
N GLU A 445 -18.83 -9.04 0.85
CA GLU A 445 -20.14 -9.66 0.57
C GLU A 445 -20.14 -10.47 -0.74
N HIS A 446 -19.52 -9.92 -1.79
CA HIS A 446 -19.31 -10.61 -3.07
C HIS A 446 -18.22 -11.68 -3.01
N GLY A 447 -17.52 -11.79 -1.88
CA GLY A 447 -16.44 -12.74 -1.67
C GLY A 447 -15.21 -12.45 -2.53
N PHE A 448 -14.96 -11.21 -2.94
CA PHE A 448 -13.72 -10.82 -3.60
C PHE A 448 -12.55 -10.78 -2.62
N ILE A 449 -12.79 -10.33 -1.39
CA ILE A 449 -11.80 -10.34 -0.32
C ILE A 449 -12.12 -11.47 0.65
N ASP A 450 -11.20 -12.42 0.76
CA ASP A 450 -11.26 -13.53 1.72
C ASP A 450 -10.06 -13.43 2.68
N LEU A 451 -10.32 -12.98 3.90
CA LEU A 451 -9.26 -12.77 4.91
C LEU A 451 -8.70 -14.06 5.51
N ASP A 452 -9.37 -15.20 5.27
CA ASP A 452 -8.91 -16.52 5.68
C ASP A 452 -8.09 -17.21 4.57
N PHE A 453 -8.06 -16.62 3.37
CA PHE A 453 -7.32 -17.15 2.23
C PHE A 453 -5.80 -17.09 2.47
N PRO A 454 -5.02 -18.13 2.08
CA PRO A 454 -3.58 -18.13 2.23
C PRO A 454 -2.92 -16.99 1.44
N ASN A 455 -1.97 -16.29 2.06
CA ASN A 455 -1.15 -15.30 1.36
C ASN A 455 -0.09 -15.99 0.49
N ASP A 456 -0.49 -16.69 -0.56
CA ASP A 456 0.40 -17.29 -1.55
C ASP A 456 -0.12 -17.08 -2.98
N ALA A 457 -1.02 -16.10 -3.16
CA ALA A 457 -1.69 -15.84 -4.42
C ALA A 457 -0.73 -15.58 -5.60
N CYS A 458 0.47 -15.01 -5.39
CA CYS A 458 1.49 -14.93 -6.46
C CYS A 458 2.56 -16.02 -6.45
N VAL A 459 2.37 -17.12 -5.72
CA VAL A 459 3.16 -18.35 -5.95
C VAL A 459 2.72 -19.03 -7.25
N HIS A 460 1.55 -18.69 -7.79
CA HIS A 460 1.08 -19.17 -9.09
C HIS A 460 0.71 -18.00 -10.01
N PRO A 461 0.97 -18.11 -11.33
CA PRO A 461 0.52 -17.09 -12.26
C PRO A 461 -1.01 -17.04 -12.29
N PRO A 462 -1.62 -15.87 -12.61
CA PRO A 462 -3.05 -15.80 -12.85
C PRO A 462 -3.45 -16.66 -14.05
N ALA A 463 -4.72 -17.07 -14.12
CA ALA A 463 -5.23 -17.89 -15.21
C ALA A 463 -5.15 -17.13 -16.55
N THR A 464 -4.73 -17.81 -17.62
CA THR A 464 -4.56 -17.23 -18.97
C THR A 464 -5.79 -17.41 -19.85
N ASP A 465 -6.96 -17.56 -19.26
CA ASP A 465 -8.24 -17.87 -19.90
C ASP A 465 -9.02 -16.61 -20.35
N TRP A 466 -8.40 -15.43 -20.25
CA TRP A 466 -8.98 -14.16 -20.71
C TRP A 466 -9.38 -14.16 -22.19
N ALA A 467 -8.76 -15.03 -23.01
CA ALA A 467 -9.04 -15.17 -24.44
C ALA A 467 -10.13 -16.21 -24.78
N GLU A 468 -10.63 -16.96 -23.78
CA GLU A 468 -11.69 -17.95 -24.00
C GLU A 468 -12.99 -17.26 -24.46
N PRO A 469 -13.78 -17.88 -25.36
CA PRO A 469 -15.01 -17.27 -25.88
C PRO A 469 -15.94 -16.81 -24.75
N LEU A 470 -16.51 -15.61 -24.90
CA LEU A 470 -17.55 -15.06 -24.02
C LEU A 470 -18.83 -15.91 -24.15
N GLY A 471 -18.87 -17.09 -23.52
CA GLY A 471 -20.02 -17.98 -23.61
C GLY A 471 -19.70 -19.46 -23.41
N THR A 472 -19.27 -19.84 -22.21
CA THR A 472 -19.63 -21.12 -21.59
C THR A 472 -19.50 -20.98 -20.07
N ASP A 473 -20.39 -20.18 -19.48
CA ASP A 473 -20.57 -20.24 -18.02
C ASP A 473 -21.17 -21.61 -17.72
N GLY A 474 -20.35 -22.48 -17.14
CA GLY A 474 -20.66 -23.88 -16.91
C GLY A 474 -21.86 -24.05 -15.97
N SER A 475 -23.03 -24.27 -16.56
CA SER A 475 -24.06 -25.11 -15.97
C SER A 475 -24.53 -26.12 -17.02
N GLY A 476 -24.58 -27.39 -16.63
CA GLY A 476 -24.58 -28.52 -17.55
C GLY A 476 -25.84 -28.73 -18.40
N SER A 477 -25.63 -29.54 -19.44
CA SER A 477 -26.59 -30.30 -20.26
C SER A 477 -27.41 -29.58 -21.34
N GLY A 478 -26.92 -29.69 -22.58
CA GLY A 478 -27.67 -30.08 -23.78
C GLY A 478 -28.88 -29.25 -24.23
N GLY A 479 -28.73 -28.52 -25.34
CA GLY A 479 -29.85 -28.11 -26.18
C GLY A 479 -29.54 -26.92 -27.08
N ASP A 480 -29.53 -27.14 -28.40
CA ASP A 480 -29.41 -26.14 -29.46
C ASP A 480 -30.34 -24.91 -29.27
N ALA A 481 -29.84 -23.70 -29.51
CA ALA A 481 -30.62 -22.62 -30.13
C ALA A 481 -29.75 -21.50 -30.70
N ASN A 482 -29.91 -21.26 -32.00
CA ASN A 482 -29.37 -20.16 -32.79
C ASN A 482 -29.56 -18.78 -32.13
N LEU A 483 -28.53 -17.92 -32.18
CA LEU A 483 -28.69 -16.47 -32.06
C LEU A 483 -28.20 -15.76 -33.32
N VAL A 484 -29.11 -14.96 -33.85
CA VAL A 484 -29.09 -14.23 -35.11
C VAL A 484 -28.20 -13.00 -34.98
N ALA A 485 -27.24 -12.85 -35.89
CA ALA A 485 -26.41 -11.66 -36.02
C ALA A 485 -27.26 -10.43 -36.37
N ALA A 486 -27.19 -9.38 -35.54
CA ALA A 486 -27.62 -8.04 -35.91
C ALA A 486 -26.38 -7.21 -36.28
N GLN A 487 -26.35 -6.76 -37.53
CA GLN A 487 -25.27 -5.94 -38.10
C GLN A 487 -25.25 -4.53 -37.48
N ALA A 488 -24.07 -4.08 -37.03
CA ALA A 488 -23.80 -2.68 -36.73
C ALA A 488 -23.54 -1.87 -38.02
N PRO A 489 -24.00 -0.61 -38.14
CA PRO A 489 -23.72 0.22 -39.30
C PRO A 489 -22.30 0.80 -39.24
N SER A 490 -21.61 0.68 -40.37
CA SER A 490 -20.28 1.21 -40.63
C SER A 490 -20.25 2.75 -40.64
N GLY A 491 -19.29 3.33 -39.92
CA GLY A 491 -18.58 4.53 -40.39
C GLY A 491 -18.43 5.67 -39.39
N VAL A 492 -17.30 5.68 -38.66
CA VAL A 492 -16.54 6.91 -38.36
C VAL A 492 -15.06 6.55 -38.30
N THR A 493 -14.28 7.05 -39.27
CA THR A 493 -12.81 6.97 -39.25
C THR A 493 -12.24 8.14 -38.43
N ALA A 494 -11.61 7.87 -37.29
CA ALA A 494 -10.81 8.86 -36.59
C ALA A 494 -9.39 8.90 -37.18
N ARG A 495 -8.96 10.07 -37.66
CA ARG A 495 -7.57 10.34 -38.07
C ARG A 495 -6.70 10.52 -36.83
N VAL A 496 -5.60 9.80 -36.79
CA VAL A 496 -4.49 10.00 -35.85
C VAL A 496 -3.50 10.96 -36.51
N ASP A 497 -3.41 12.19 -36.02
CA ASP A 497 -2.28 13.07 -36.31
C ASP A 497 -1.27 12.94 -35.17
N GLY A 498 -0.15 12.27 -35.46
CA GLY A 498 0.95 12.05 -34.53
C GLY A 498 1.92 13.23 -34.48
N ASN A 499 2.34 13.60 -33.26
CA ASN A 499 3.73 13.91 -32.89
C ASN A 499 3.76 14.65 -31.55
N ALA A 500 4.31 14.02 -30.51
CA ALA A 500 5.07 14.70 -29.46
C ALA A 500 5.90 13.67 -28.66
N ALA A 501 7.10 13.39 -29.14
CA ALA A 501 8.16 12.83 -28.32
C ALA A 501 8.80 13.99 -27.54
N ALA A 502 8.70 13.99 -26.20
CA ALA A 502 9.39 14.96 -25.36
C ALA A 502 10.68 14.33 -24.81
N ALA A 503 11.81 14.75 -25.38
CA ALA A 503 13.15 14.42 -24.93
C ALA A 503 13.56 15.27 -23.72
N VAL A 504 14.25 14.62 -22.78
CA VAL A 504 14.89 15.19 -21.60
C VAL A 504 16.10 16.06 -21.99
N GLY A 505 16.21 17.26 -21.43
CA GLY A 505 17.38 18.13 -21.58
C GLY A 505 17.64 18.98 -20.33
N VAL A 506 18.71 18.65 -19.61
CA VAL A 506 19.26 19.39 -18.46
C VAL A 506 20.24 20.46 -18.98
N SER A 507 20.17 21.72 -18.52
CA SER A 507 21.36 22.52 -18.13
C SER A 507 21.08 23.97 -17.69
N HIS A 508 21.69 24.31 -16.54
CA HIS A 508 22.33 25.54 -16.06
C HIS A 508 21.57 26.89 -15.88
N SER A 509 21.63 27.38 -14.63
CA SER A 509 21.52 28.78 -14.17
C SER A 509 22.79 29.59 -14.51
N PRO A 510 22.80 30.96 -14.50
CA PRO A 510 22.95 31.69 -13.22
C PRO A 510 22.37 33.14 -13.12
N GLU A 511 22.36 33.63 -11.87
CA GLU A 511 22.63 35.00 -11.38
C GLU A 511 21.52 36.04 -11.09
N GLU A 512 21.42 36.33 -9.78
CA GLU A 512 21.39 37.64 -9.08
C GLU A 512 20.21 38.61 -9.20
N ALA A 513 19.56 38.87 -8.05
CA ALA A 513 19.49 40.23 -7.48
C ALA A 513 19.15 40.21 -5.98
N GLN A 514 20.10 40.64 -5.16
CA GLN A 514 19.92 41.04 -3.76
C GLN A 514 19.04 42.29 -3.64
N ARG A 515 18.22 42.38 -2.58
CA ARG A 515 18.00 43.62 -1.79
C ARG A 515 17.30 43.30 -0.47
N GLY A 516 17.89 43.76 0.63
CA GLY A 516 17.45 43.48 2.00
C GLY A 516 16.68 44.61 2.69
N SER A 517 16.21 44.30 3.90
CA SER A 517 16.04 45.15 5.10
C SER A 517 15.56 44.19 6.23
N GLN A 518 16.29 43.96 7.33
CA GLN A 518 16.34 44.71 8.61
C GLN A 518 14.97 45.27 9.03
N GLU A 519 14.43 45.11 10.24
CA GLU A 519 14.85 44.66 11.58
C GLU A 519 13.54 44.53 12.41
N GLY A 520 13.54 43.80 13.53
CA GLY A 520 12.47 43.95 14.54
C GLY A 520 12.25 42.77 15.47
N ALA A 521 13.13 42.61 16.46
CA ALA A 521 12.94 41.66 17.56
C ALA A 521 11.90 42.18 18.57
N SER A 522 10.95 41.33 18.98
CA SER A 522 10.39 41.35 20.35
C SER A 522 9.74 40.01 20.70
N SER A 523 10.01 39.54 21.92
CA SER A 523 9.30 38.47 22.63
C SER A 523 9.35 38.84 24.13
N PRO A 524 8.68 38.13 25.06
CA PRO A 524 7.53 37.24 24.93
C PRO A 524 6.48 37.48 26.05
N GLY A 525 5.30 36.85 25.95
CA GLY A 525 4.49 36.52 27.12
C GLY A 525 3.06 37.06 27.11
N ALA A 526 2.12 36.13 27.36
CA ALA A 526 0.69 36.37 27.59
C ALA A 526 -0.18 36.70 26.38
N MET A 527 -0.30 35.76 25.43
CA MET A 527 -1.49 35.63 24.55
C MET A 527 -1.60 34.19 23.99
N LEU A 528 -1.51 33.17 24.86
CA LEU A 528 -1.58 31.76 24.45
C LEU A 528 -2.93 31.06 24.77
N GLY A 529 -3.98 31.83 25.10
CA GLY A 529 -5.23 31.25 25.64
C GLY A 529 -6.47 31.29 24.75
N LEU A 530 -6.46 31.96 23.59
CA LEU A 530 -7.71 32.28 22.86
C LEU A 530 -7.65 32.13 21.34
N VAL A 531 -6.57 31.56 20.78
CA VAL A 531 -6.44 31.34 19.32
C VAL A 531 -6.65 29.87 18.91
N LEU A 532 -6.81 28.95 19.87
CA LEU A 532 -6.91 27.50 19.63
C LEU A 532 -8.26 26.99 19.09
N LEU A 533 -9.32 27.82 19.05
CA LEU A 533 -10.65 27.40 18.55
C LEU A 533 -10.93 27.78 17.09
N GLY A 534 -10.08 28.59 16.45
CA GLY A 534 -10.27 29.06 15.07
C GLY A 534 -9.54 28.25 14.00
N ALA A 535 -8.55 27.42 14.38
CA ALA A 535 -7.65 26.77 13.42
C ALA A 535 -8.19 25.43 12.86
N MET A 536 -9.26 24.87 13.42
CA MET A 536 -9.89 23.65 12.90
C MET A 536 -10.88 23.89 11.76
N ALA A 537 -11.21 25.14 11.43
CA ALA A 537 -12.24 25.47 10.43
C ALA A 537 -11.78 25.33 8.96
N GLY A 538 -10.58 24.82 8.69
CA GLY A 538 -10.04 24.70 7.32
C GLY A 538 -9.13 23.51 7.09
N ALA A 539 -9.18 22.51 7.98
CA ALA A 539 -8.40 21.28 7.88
C ALA A 539 -9.34 20.08 7.87
N LEU A 540 -9.10 19.16 6.95
CA LEU A 540 -9.90 17.96 6.76
C LEU A 540 -9.09 16.75 7.25
N ALA A 541 -9.64 15.93 8.13
CA ALA A 541 -8.95 14.78 8.71
C ALA A 541 -9.76 13.49 8.57
N THR A 542 -9.12 12.38 8.19
CA THR A 542 -9.74 11.06 7.98
C THR A 542 -9.27 10.05 9.03
N PHE A 543 -10.04 8.98 9.23
CA PHE A 543 -9.74 7.88 10.15
C PHE A 543 -9.53 6.57 9.40
N LEU A 544 -8.58 5.79 9.90
CA LEU A 544 -8.20 4.47 9.42
C LEU A 544 -8.34 3.47 10.56
N LEU A 545 -9.09 2.37 10.37
CA LEU A 545 -9.36 1.38 11.43
C LEU A 545 -8.52 0.10 11.26
N VAL A 546 -7.75 -0.29 12.29
CA VAL A 546 -6.86 -1.48 12.29
C VAL A 546 -7.27 -2.46 13.39
N ARG A 547 -7.30 -3.77 13.15
CA ARG A 547 -7.72 -4.74 14.20
C ARG A 547 -6.65 -5.01 15.29
N ARG A 548 -7.01 -4.85 16.56
CA ARG A 548 -6.27 -5.27 17.78
C ARG A 548 -6.55 -6.75 18.05
N LYS A 549 -5.52 -7.59 18.11
CA LYS A 549 -5.68 -8.99 18.54
C LYS A 549 -5.67 -9.04 20.08
N ALA A 550 -6.74 -9.55 20.69
CA ALA A 550 -6.80 -9.75 22.13
C ALA A 550 -5.60 -10.58 22.61
N ALA A 551 -4.85 -10.07 23.59
CA ALA A 551 -3.93 -10.89 24.34
C ALA A 551 -4.77 -11.96 25.07
N SER A 552 -4.53 -13.24 24.80
CA SER A 552 -5.11 -14.32 25.61
C SER A 552 -4.53 -14.23 27.01
N GLN A 553 -5.09 -13.39 27.87
CA GLN A 553 -4.93 -13.54 29.30
C GLN A 553 -5.81 -14.73 29.69
N GLY A 554 -5.16 -15.83 30.06
CA GLY A 554 -5.81 -16.95 30.71
C GLY A 554 -6.36 -16.52 32.06
N ALA A 555 -7.57 -15.97 32.07
CA ALA A 555 -8.36 -15.76 33.27
C ALA A 555 -9.33 -16.93 33.41
N SER A 556 -8.90 -17.97 34.13
CA SER A 556 -9.83 -19.00 34.62
C SER A 556 -10.73 -18.38 35.69
N SER A 557 -11.91 -17.92 35.32
CA SER A 557 -12.97 -17.60 36.28
C SER A 557 -13.65 -18.90 36.71
N SER A 558 -13.31 -19.39 37.90
CA SER A 558 -14.09 -20.45 38.56
C SER A 558 -15.31 -19.81 39.21
N ALA A 559 -16.48 -19.99 38.60
CA ALA A 559 -17.75 -19.71 39.24
C ALA A 559 -18.02 -20.76 40.32
N SER A 560 -18.18 -20.29 41.56
CA SER A 560 -18.59 -21.08 42.70
C SER A 560 -20.09 -21.36 42.63
N GLY A 561 -20.45 -22.56 42.19
CA GLY A 561 -21.79 -23.13 42.34
C GLY A 561 -21.76 -24.25 43.37
N GLY A 562 -22.28 -23.98 44.58
CA GLY A 562 -22.54 -25.01 45.56
C GLY A 562 -23.88 -25.71 45.30
N ALA A 563 -23.89 -27.04 45.29
CA ALA A 563 -24.77 -27.87 46.11
C ALA A 563 -24.79 -29.35 45.66
N GLU A 564 -24.50 -30.20 46.66
CA GLU A 564 -25.04 -31.55 46.90
C GLU A 564 -24.65 -32.78 46.05
N LYS A 565 -23.99 -33.69 46.81
CA LYS A 565 -24.21 -35.14 46.95
C LYS A 565 -23.67 -36.11 45.87
N GLY A 566 -22.72 -36.93 46.31
CA GLY A 566 -22.70 -38.35 45.93
C GLY A 566 -21.33 -39.01 45.79
N GLY A 567 -20.77 -39.50 46.90
CA GLY A 567 -20.11 -40.81 46.97
C GLY A 567 -18.74 -41.04 46.28
N GLY A 568 -17.76 -41.45 47.09
CA GLY A 568 -16.93 -42.61 46.72
C GLY A 568 -15.44 -42.40 46.45
N HIS A 569 -14.63 -42.63 47.50
CA HIS A 569 -13.39 -43.42 47.50
C HIS A 569 -12.05 -42.86 46.92
N ARG A 570 -11.14 -42.61 47.89
CA ARG A 570 -9.79 -43.19 48.11
C ARG A 570 -8.61 -42.89 47.15
N GLY A 571 -7.54 -42.38 47.79
CA GLY A 571 -6.10 -42.56 47.46
C GLY A 571 -5.49 -41.34 46.76
N GLY A 572 -4.64 -40.50 47.35
CA GLY A 572 -3.37 -40.79 48.06
C GLY A 572 -2.23 -40.73 47.03
N GLY A 573 -1.16 -39.93 47.11
CA GLY A 573 -0.74 -38.88 48.03
C GLY A 573 0.65 -38.34 47.60
N TRP A 574 1.23 -37.52 48.49
CA TRP A 574 2.67 -37.24 48.66
C TRP A 574 3.39 -36.20 47.77
N MET A 575 3.52 -35.01 48.38
CA MET A 575 4.65 -34.03 48.46
C MET A 575 6.05 -34.67 48.65
N PRO A 576 7.19 -33.93 48.83
CA PRO A 576 7.42 -32.46 48.81
C PRO A 576 8.69 -31.92 48.09
N ALA A 577 8.69 -30.59 47.97
CA ALA A 577 9.76 -29.57 47.96
C ALA A 577 11.21 -29.90 48.36
N VAL A 578 12.17 -29.12 47.81
CA VAL A 578 13.33 -28.55 48.53
C VAL A 578 13.69 -27.14 47.98
N PHE A 579 14.04 -26.25 48.92
CA PHE A 579 14.40 -24.83 48.84
C PHE A 579 15.86 -24.52 48.42
N SER A 580 16.10 -23.24 48.08
CA SER A 580 17.13 -22.31 48.62
C SER A 580 17.90 -21.53 47.52
N SER A 581 17.71 -20.20 47.42
CA SER A 581 18.59 -19.09 47.90
C SER A 581 20.01 -19.09 47.29
N GLY A 582 20.63 -18.01 46.80
CA GLY A 582 20.33 -16.58 46.75
C GLY A 582 21.59 -15.79 46.31
N TYR A 583 21.39 -14.50 45.98
CA TYR A 583 22.30 -13.34 46.08
C TYR A 583 23.53 -13.14 45.15
N ASP A 584 23.47 -11.99 44.42
CA ASP A 584 24.45 -10.89 44.19
C ASP A 584 25.90 -11.21 43.75
N THR A 585 26.58 -10.53 42.80
CA THR A 585 26.75 -9.07 42.59
C THR A 585 27.56 -8.78 41.30
N ILE A 586 27.24 -7.65 40.64
CA ILE A 586 28.08 -6.58 40.03
C ILE A 586 29.40 -6.92 39.28
N GLY A 587 29.55 -6.35 38.07
CA GLY A 587 30.86 -6.05 37.46
C GLY A 587 30.80 -5.35 36.10
N GLN A 588 31.00 -4.03 36.07
CA GLN A 588 31.35 -3.23 34.87
C GLN A 588 32.72 -3.66 34.30
N GLN A 589 32.91 -3.61 32.97
CA GLN A 589 34.07 -2.94 32.35
C GLN A 589 33.98 -2.82 30.82
N SER A 590 34.63 -1.78 30.35
CA SER A 590 34.67 -1.12 29.04
C SER A 590 35.81 -1.58 28.13
N LEU A 591 35.55 -1.57 26.81
CA LEU A 591 36.42 -1.27 25.64
C LEU A 591 37.68 -2.15 25.41
N PRO A 592 38.11 -2.34 24.15
CA PRO A 592 38.68 -1.27 23.29
C PRO A 592 37.76 -0.68 22.22
#